data_AF-A0A945K4E3-F1
#
_entry.id   AF-A0A945K4E3-F1
#
_cell.length_a   1.000
_cell.length_b   1.000
_cell.length_c   1.000
_cell.angle_alpha   90.00
_cell.angle_beta   90.00
_cell.angle_gamma   90.00
#
_symmetry.space_group_name_H-M   'P 1'
#
loop_
_entity.id
_entity.type
_entity.pdbx_description
1 polymer ?
#
loop_
_entity_poly.entity_id
_entity_poly.type
_entity_poly.pdbx_seq_one_letter_code
_entity_poly.pdbx_strand_id
1 'polypeptide(L)'
;MRRTLTLCVMMLALTAGLAQAAKGGNQLNKKPSAEPGTQAHVARWTRSAPTVDGELSPGEYSAAVPLHLTFNQRDRSSGILPGEQMADSKPIDLSYRVLITYDEDNLYIAFDVTDDVLIDDSDVERPWHDDVAEVFIDGDDVGNDYQLCSSCYNREGFQLLTDIGGDTLTQSAESIDWGTAVGFTNKGYVVEFRVALSSIDTQDGPGTSVPGPGSTIGFNVTVGDDDNGGLPYNDSGTDFVDPTDSYGAWDGDADGWSHRREDDWGSLYFAPTNGRGKIAGSALPHATWGGLKLETQGIR
;
A
#
# COMPACT_ATOMS: atom_id res chain seq x y z
N MET A 1 -24.38 12.59 -52.97
CA MET A 1 -24.13 11.40 -52.12
C MET A 1 -23.02 11.73 -51.14
N ARG A 2 -23.28 11.56 -49.84
CA ARG A 2 -22.36 11.46 -48.68
C ARG A 2 -22.92 12.27 -47.51
N ARG A 3 -23.36 11.57 -46.46
CA ARG A 3 -23.39 11.99 -45.05
C ARG A 3 -24.09 10.91 -44.24
N THR A 4 -23.33 10.04 -43.57
CA THR A 4 -23.61 9.50 -42.22
C THR A 4 -22.57 8.44 -41.87
N LEU A 5 -21.62 8.75 -40.98
CA LEU A 5 -20.91 7.76 -40.17
C LEU A 5 -20.15 8.51 -39.06
N THR A 6 -20.86 8.90 -38.00
CA THR A 6 -20.24 9.47 -36.78
C THR A 6 -21.13 9.23 -35.55
N LEU A 7 -21.57 7.99 -35.33
CA LEU A 7 -22.38 7.65 -34.14
C LEU A 7 -22.00 6.34 -33.43
N CYS A 8 -20.93 5.65 -33.83
CA CYS A 8 -20.56 4.35 -33.22
C CYS A 8 -19.39 4.39 -32.23
N VAL A 9 -18.66 5.50 -32.08
CA VAL A 9 -17.45 5.53 -31.21
C VAL A 9 -17.76 5.98 -29.77
N MET A 10 -18.80 6.79 -29.54
CA MET A 10 -19.13 7.26 -28.17
C MET A 10 -19.86 6.22 -27.31
N MET A 11 -20.44 5.17 -27.88
CA MET A 11 -21.21 4.18 -27.12
C MET A 11 -20.36 3.04 -26.54
N LEU A 12 -19.16 2.77 -27.10
CA LEU A 12 -18.23 1.76 -26.58
C LEU A 12 -17.42 2.26 -25.37
N ALA A 13 -17.04 3.54 -25.36
CA ALA A 13 -16.30 4.13 -24.23
C ALA A 13 -17.18 4.24 -22.97
N LEU A 14 -18.48 4.45 -23.13
CA LEU A 14 -19.42 4.55 -22.01
C LEU A 14 -19.67 3.20 -21.33
N THR A 15 -19.60 2.08 -22.06
CA THR A 15 -19.78 0.74 -21.51
C THR A 15 -18.54 0.20 -20.79
N ALA A 16 -17.33 0.57 -21.23
CA ALA A 16 -16.08 0.20 -20.54
C ALA A 16 -15.93 0.92 -19.19
N GLY A 17 -16.22 2.23 -19.15
CA GLY A 17 -16.16 3.01 -17.90
C GLY A 17 -17.17 2.57 -16.84
N LEU A 18 -18.34 2.04 -17.25
CA LEU A 18 -19.33 1.47 -16.31
C LEU A 18 -18.90 0.10 -15.74
N ALA A 19 -18.13 -0.70 -16.49
CA ALA A 19 -17.62 -1.98 -16.01
C ALA A 19 -16.45 -1.82 -15.03
N GLN A 20 -15.56 -0.84 -15.25
CA GLN A 20 -14.47 -0.50 -14.31
C GLN A 20 -15.03 0.07 -12.99
N ALA A 21 -16.01 0.98 -13.06
CA ALA A 21 -16.66 1.54 -11.87
C ALA A 21 -17.46 0.50 -11.07
N ALA A 22 -18.05 -0.51 -11.75
CA ALA A 22 -18.73 -1.62 -11.09
C ALA A 22 -17.76 -2.60 -10.39
N LYS A 23 -16.52 -2.73 -10.87
CA LYS A 23 -15.44 -3.42 -10.14
C LYS A 23 -15.03 -2.61 -8.89
N GLY A 24 -14.64 -1.34 -9.04
CA GLY A 24 -14.17 -0.52 -7.90
C GLY A 24 -15.20 -0.32 -6.78
N GLY A 25 -16.48 -0.14 -7.10
CA GLY A 25 -17.54 0.05 -6.10
C GLY A 25 -17.95 -1.21 -5.32
N ASN A 26 -17.70 -2.40 -5.87
CA ASN A 26 -18.09 -3.67 -5.26
C ASN A 26 -16.94 -4.35 -4.49
N GLN A 27 -15.69 -3.94 -4.71
CA GLN A 27 -14.51 -4.47 -4.02
C GLN A 27 -14.37 -3.92 -2.59
N LEU A 28 -14.80 -2.68 -2.33
CA LEU A 28 -14.69 -2.05 -0.99
C LEU A 28 -15.54 -2.69 0.12
N ASN A 29 -16.49 -3.56 -0.24
CA ASN A 29 -17.33 -4.28 0.70
C ASN A 29 -16.99 -5.78 0.79
N LYS A 30 -15.95 -6.23 0.07
CA LYS A 30 -15.51 -7.61 0.14
C LYS A 30 -14.74 -7.78 1.46
N LYS A 31 -15.06 -8.85 2.20
CA LYS A 31 -14.27 -9.21 3.37
C LYS A 31 -12.82 -9.46 2.93
N PRO A 32 -11.83 -9.18 3.79
CA PRO A 32 -10.44 -9.55 3.54
C PRO A 32 -10.37 -11.03 3.08
N SER A 33 -9.61 -11.27 2.01
CA SER A 33 -9.46 -12.57 1.36
C SER A 33 -8.16 -13.23 1.80
N ALA A 34 -8.14 -14.57 1.86
CA ALA A 34 -6.90 -15.33 2.04
C ALA A 34 -6.24 -15.68 0.69
N GLU A 35 -6.91 -15.36 -0.42
CA GLU A 35 -6.34 -15.55 -1.77
C GLU A 35 -5.42 -14.37 -2.08
N PRO A 36 -4.13 -14.62 -2.39
CA PRO A 36 -3.18 -13.59 -2.83
C PRO A 36 -3.70 -12.79 -4.03
N GLY A 37 -3.32 -11.53 -4.12
CA GLY A 37 -3.64 -10.65 -5.24
C GLY A 37 -5.12 -10.29 -5.37
N THR A 38 -5.90 -10.47 -4.30
CA THR A 38 -7.35 -10.21 -4.34
C THR A 38 -7.83 -9.13 -3.38
N GLN A 39 -6.92 -8.56 -2.59
CA GLN A 39 -7.23 -7.39 -1.79
C GLN A 39 -7.33 -6.15 -2.67
N ALA A 40 -8.16 -5.22 -2.22
CA ALA A 40 -8.34 -3.96 -2.91
C ALA A 40 -8.56 -2.85 -1.89
N HIS A 41 -7.94 -1.71 -2.15
CA HIS A 41 -8.11 -0.51 -1.33
C HIS A 41 -8.46 0.70 -2.19
N VAL A 42 -8.85 1.79 -1.54
CA VAL A 42 -9.22 3.03 -2.24
C VAL A 42 -8.38 4.21 -1.79
N ALA A 43 -7.72 4.86 -2.75
CA ALA A 43 -7.20 6.20 -2.58
C ALA A 43 -8.35 7.18 -2.84
N ARG A 44 -8.74 7.94 -1.81
CA ARG A 44 -9.74 9.00 -1.97
C ARG A 44 -9.08 10.30 -2.36
N TRP A 45 -9.75 11.08 -3.20
CA TRP A 45 -9.26 12.37 -3.60
C TRP A 45 -9.34 13.40 -2.47
N THR A 46 -8.33 14.25 -2.32
CA THR A 46 -8.28 15.37 -1.37
C THR A 46 -8.07 16.71 -2.07
N ARG A 47 -8.59 17.79 -1.47
CA ARG A 47 -8.28 19.20 -1.84
C ARG A 47 -7.09 19.77 -1.08
N SER A 48 -6.75 19.12 0.02
CA SER A 48 -5.74 19.56 0.95
C SER A 48 -4.70 18.47 0.95
N ALA A 49 -3.65 18.70 0.15
CA ALA A 49 -2.49 17.84 0.10
C ALA A 49 -1.91 17.68 1.51
N PRO A 50 -1.62 16.45 1.96
CA PRO A 50 -0.77 16.22 3.12
C PRO A 50 0.59 16.89 2.96
N THR A 51 1.17 17.30 4.08
CA THR A 51 2.56 17.71 4.17
C THR A 51 3.36 16.47 4.52
N VAL A 52 4.34 16.11 3.69
CA VAL A 52 5.25 15.00 4.00
C VAL A 52 6.33 15.55 4.93
N ASP A 53 6.13 15.41 6.23
CA ASP A 53 7.03 15.92 7.27
C ASP A 53 7.29 14.96 8.44
N GLY A 54 6.74 13.74 8.38
CA GLY A 54 6.91 12.70 9.39
C GLY A 54 5.94 12.83 10.56
N GLU A 55 4.97 13.77 10.51
CA GLU A 55 3.97 13.97 11.56
C GLU A 55 2.54 13.83 11.02
N LEU A 56 1.81 12.83 11.49
CA LEU A 56 0.38 12.68 11.17
C LEU A 56 -0.49 13.74 11.89
N SER A 57 -0.58 14.92 11.30
CA SER A 57 -1.30 16.04 11.87
C SER A 57 -2.83 15.80 11.88
N PRO A 58 -3.57 16.29 12.90
CA PRO A 58 -5.01 16.10 12.99
C PRO A 58 -5.77 16.58 11.74
N GLY A 59 -6.39 15.65 11.03
CA GLY A 59 -7.25 15.94 9.87
C GLY A 59 -6.54 16.00 8.52
N GLU A 60 -5.22 15.85 8.50
CA GLU A 60 -4.38 15.86 7.30
C GLU A 60 -4.81 14.78 6.29
N TYR A 61 -4.86 13.52 6.74
CA TYR A 61 -5.35 12.38 5.97
C TYR A 61 -6.86 12.13 6.12
N SER A 62 -7.66 13.16 6.38
CA SER A 62 -9.11 13.00 6.65
C SER A 62 -9.91 12.42 5.49
N ALA A 63 -9.39 12.47 4.26
CA ALA A 63 -9.99 11.83 3.10
C ALA A 63 -9.78 10.31 3.08
N ALA A 64 -8.68 9.82 3.66
CA ALA A 64 -8.27 8.42 3.57
C ALA A 64 -9.29 7.47 4.21
N VAL A 65 -9.41 6.27 3.64
CA VAL A 65 -9.96 5.12 4.36
C VAL A 65 -8.77 4.42 4.99
N PRO A 66 -8.67 4.33 6.33
CA PRO A 66 -7.52 3.69 6.93
C PRO A 66 -7.50 2.18 6.66
N LEU A 67 -6.38 1.71 6.14
CA LEU A 67 -6.04 0.29 6.06
C LEU A 67 -5.33 -0.08 7.35
N HIS A 68 -5.81 -1.08 8.08
CA HIS A 68 -5.21 -1.51 9.35
C HIS A 68 -4.64 -2.91 9.19
N LEU A 69 -3.36 -3.09 9.43
CA LEU A 69 -2.65 -4.35 9.29
C LEU A 69 -2.25 -4.83 10.67
N THR A 70 -2.69 -6.05 10.97
CA THR A 70 -2.33 -6.75 12.20
C THR A 70 -1.98 -8.17 11.83
N PHE A 71 -0.92 -8.69 12.43
CA PHE A 71 -0.36 -9.98 12.04
C PHE A 71 -0.75 -11.13 12.99
N ASN A 72 -1.88 -10.97 13.67
CA ASN A 72 -2.47 -11.96 14.57
C ASN A 72 -2.82 -13.29 13.89
N GLN A 73 -2.89 -13.31 12.55
CA GLN A 73 -3.11 -14.48 11.72
C GLN A 73 -2.13 -14.41 10.54
N ARG A 74 -1.15 -15.33 10.51
CA ARG A 74 -0.06 -15.38 9.51
C ARG A 74 -0.51 -15.27 8.07
N ASP A 75 -1.59 -15.98 7.74
CA ASP A 75 -2.07 -16.29 6.39
C ASP A 75 -3.41 -15.60 6.07
N ARG A 76 -3.86 -14.66 6.92
CA ARG A 76 -5.16 -14.03 6.76
C ARG A 76 -5.05 -12.54 6.92
N SER A 77 -5.50 -11.87 5.86
CA SER A 77 -5.70 -10.44 5.82
C SER A 77 -6.50 -9.95 7.05
N SER A 78 -6.09 -8.82 7.64
CA SER A 78 -5.64 -7.62 6.94
C SER A 78 -4.14 -7.41 6.71
N GLY A 79 -3.28 -8.39 6.99
CA GLY A 79 -1.89 -8.43 6.52
C GLY A 79 -1.35 -9.86 6.49
N ILE A 80 -0.23 -10.08 5.81
CA ILE A 80 0.48 -11.37 5.76
C ILE A 80 1.85 -11.24 6.41
N LEU A 81 2.33 -12.31 7.04
CA LEU A 81 3.73 -12.47 7.43
C LEU A 81 4.38 -13.50 6.50
N PRO A 82 5.19 -13.07 5.51
CA PRO A 82 5.85 -13.97 4.60
C PRO A 82 6.89 -14.85 5.32
N GLY A 83 7.00 -16.11 4.90
CA GLY A 83 7.99 -17.03 5.46
C GLY A 83 7.58 -17.68 6.78
N GLU A 84 8.39 -18.60 7.29
CA GLU A 84 8.14 -19.34 8.54
C GLU A 84 8.41 -18.51 9.81
N GLN A 85 8.54 -17.19 9.67
CA GLN A 85 8.82 -16.21 10.72
C GLN A 85 7.68 -16.18 11.73
N MET A 86 7.78 -17.05 12.73
CA MET A 86 7.04 -16.96 13.97
C MET A 86 8.10 -16.91 15.05
N ALA A 87 8.62 -15.72 15.30
CA ALA A 87 9.32 -15.49 16.52
C ALA A 87 8.67 -14.30 17.21
N ASP A 88 8.31 -14.58 18.46
CA ASP A 88 7.44 -13.84 19.37
C ASP A 88 6.19 -13.18 18.78
N SER A 89 5.17 -13.99 18.51
CA SER A 89 3.77 -13.57 18.34
C SER A 89 3.20 -12.88 19.59
N LYS A 90 3.73 -11.74 20.00
CA LYS A 90 2.98 -10.74 20.75
C LYS A 90 2.26 -9.91 19.69
N PRO A 91 0.93 -9.81 19.73
CA PRO A 91 0.12 -8.92 18.88
C PRO A 91 0.51 -7.42 18.87
N ILE A 92 1.64 -7.06 19.48
CA ILE A 92 2.10 -5.71 19.76
C ILE A 92 3.41 -5.38 19.05
N ASP A 93 4.31 -6.33 18.74
CA ASP A 93 5.62 -6.04 18.08
C ASP A 93 5.36 -5.24 16.82
N LEU A 94 4.81 -5.88 15.79
CA LEU A 94 4.49 -5.19 14.55
C LEU A 94 2.98 -5.09 14.33
N SER A 95 2.51 -3.86 14.19
CA SER A 95 1.26 -3.56 13.50
C SER A 95 1.31 -2.17 12.90
N TYR A 96 0.62 -1.95 11.79
CA TYR A 96 0.64 -0.63 11.18
C TYR A 96 -0.68 -0.28 10.54
N ARG A 97 -0.92 1.02 10.46
CA ARG A 97 -2.06 1.60 9.74
C ARG A 97 -1.53 2.41 8.57
N VAL A 98 -2.12 2.20 7.40
CA VAL A 98 -1.78 2.94 6.18
C VAL A 98 -2.92 3.89 5.81
N LEU A 99 -2.57 5.14 5.57
CA LEU A 99 -3.46 6.20 5.16
C LEU A 99 -3.12 6.61 3.73
N ILE A 100 -4.05 6.43 2.79
CA ILE A 100 -3.82 6.67 1.37
C ILE A 100 -4.84 7.69 0.85
N THR A 101 -4.32 8.76 0.25
CA THR A 101 -5.09 9.81 -0.41
C THR A 101 -4.35 10.27 -1.66
N TYR A 102 -5.04 10.93 -2.59
CA TYR A 102 -4.39 11.50 -3.76
C TYR A 102 -4.99 12.87 -4.10
N ASP A 103 -4.26 13.72 -4.81
CA ASP A 103 -4.76 15.00 -5.31
C ASP A 103 -4.69 15.07 -6.85
N GLU A 104 -4.53 16.25 -7.45
CA GLU A 104 -4.36 16.37 -8.90
C GLU A 104 -3.03 15.82 -9.42
N ASP A 105 -1.98 15.85 -8.61
CA ASP A 105 -0.59 15.69 -9.05
C ASP A 105 0.11 14.53 -8.33
N ASN A 106 -0.36 14.14 -7.14
CA ASN A 106 0.37 13.23 -6.25
C ASN A 106 -0.52 12.18 -5.59
N LEU A 107 0.08 11.01 -5.36
CA LEU A 107 -0.37 9.99 -4.41
C LEU A 107 0.38 10.19 -3.09
N TYR A 108 -0.35 10.16 -1.98
CA TYR A 108 0.18 10.27 -0.63
C TYR A 108 -0.13 9.01 0.16
N ILE A 109 0.90 8.44 0.78
CA ILE A 109 0.83 7.21 1.56
C ILE A 109 1.53 7.49 2.88
N ALA A 110 0.85 7.27 4.00
CA ALA A 110 1.47 7.38 5.32
C ALA A 110 1.32 6.08 6.10
N PHE A 111 2.42 5.63 6.66
CA PHE A 111 2.53 4.52 7.59
C PHE A 111 2.51 5.09 9.01
N ASP A 112 1.64 4.53 9.85
CA ASP A 112 1.60 4.74 11.30
C ASP A 112 1.91 3.39 11.94
N VAL A 113 3.18 3.17 12.25
CA VAL A 113 3.72 1.89 12.70
C VAL A 113 3.77 1.87 14.22
N THR A 114 3.24 0.78 14.78
CA THR A 114 3.46 0.40 16.17
C THR A 114 4.55 -0.66 16.18
N ASP A 115 5.61 -0.34 16.90
CA ASP A 115 6.86 -1.08 17.04
C ASP A 115 7.46 -0.81 18.43
N ASP A 116 7.93 -1.84 19.12
CA ASP A 116 8.49 -1.70 20.47
C ASP A 116 10.01 -1.62 20.52
N VAL A 117 10.68 -2.03 19.45
CA VAL A 117 12.12 -1.82 19.21
C VAL A 117 12.27 -0.95 17.97
N LEU A 118 13.32 -0.11 17.96
CA LEU A 118 13.59 0.78 16.83
C LEU A 118 15.07 0.73 16.51
N ILE A 119 15.44 0.15 15.37
CA ILE A 119 16.81 -0.05 14.91
C ILE A 119 17.06 0.61 13.56
N ASP A 120 18.19 1.31 13.53
CA ASP A 120 18.85 1.93 12.37
C ASP A 120 20.34 1.76 12.62
N ASP A 121 20.89 0.63 12.17
CA ASP A 121 22.29 0.26 12.37
C ASP A 121 22.99 -0.26 11.11
N SER A 122 22.25 -0.35 10.00
CA SER A 122 22.76 -0.79 8.73
C SER A 122 23.53 0.32 7.97
N ASP A 123 23.98 -0.01 6.76
CA ASP A 123 24.63 0.94 5.86
C ASP A 123 23.54 1.63 5.03
N VAL A 124 23.69 2.92 4.71
CA VAL A 124 22.81 3.68 3.79
C VAL A 124 22.54 3.00 2.46
N GLU A 125 23.43 2.10 2.00
CA GLU A 125 23.23 1.28 0.80
C GLU A 125 22.27 0.08 1.02
N ARG A 126 21.84 -0.17 2.26
CA ARG A 126 21.04 -1.32 2.70
C ARG A 126 19.91 -0.98 3.68
N PRO A 127 19.11 0.09 3.45
CA PRO A 127 18.05 0.54 4.36
C PRO A 127 16.95 -0.52 4.62
N TRP A 128 16.89 -1.59 3.83
CA TRP A 128 15.98 -2.72 4.08
C TRP A 128 16.48 -3.67 5.18
N HIS A 129 17.61 -3.36 5.81
CA HIS A 129 18.15 -4.10 6.95
C HIS A 129 17.57 -3.63 8.29
N ASP A 130 17.04 -2.41 8.32
CA ASP A 130 16.53 -1.71 9.49
C ASP A 130 15.00 -1.72 9.52
N ASP A 131 14.41 -1.03 10.50
CA ASP A 131 12.98 -0.73 10.47
C ASP A 131 12.65 0.14 9.27
N VAL A 132 11.77 -0.36 8.41
CA VAL A 132 11.60 0.19 7.07
C VAL A 132 10.16 0.13 6.61
N ALA A 133 9.69 1.21 5.98
CA ALA A 133 8.43 1.20 5.24
C ALA A 133 8.72 1.11 3.74
N GLU A 134 8.03 0.20 3.03
CA GLU A 134 8.19 0.04 1.59
C GLU A 134 6.85 0.15 0.86
N VAL A 135 6.90 0.76 -0.33
CA VAL A 135 5.78 0.95 -1.25
C VAL A 135 6.12 0.30 -2.58
N PHE A 136 5.22 -0.54 -3.06
CA PHE A 136 5.32 -1.22 -4.34
C PHE A 136 4.20 -0.74 -5.26
N ILE A 137 4.56 -0.39 -6.50
CA ILE A 137 3.63 0.10 -7.52
C ILE A 137 3.83 -0.76 -8.77
N ASP A 138 2.72 -1.28 -9.27
CA ASP A 138 2.56 -1.81 -10.63
C ASP A 138 1.49 -0.91 -11.28
N GLY A 139 1.90 -0.05 -12.20
CA GLY A 139 1.06 1.00 -12.73
C GLY A 139 -0.10 0.48 -13.57
N ASP A 140 0.07 -0.61 -14.32
CA ASP A 140 -0.93 -1.09 -15.27
C ASP A 140 -1.78 -2.27 -14.74
N ASP A 141 -1.45 -2.79 -13.55
CA ASP A 141 -2.11 -3.91 -12.87
C ASP A 141 -1.94 -5.22 -13.69
N VAL A 142 -0.78 -5.38 -14.34
CA VAL A 142 -0.36 -6.55 -15.12
C VAL A 142 1.04 -6.99 -14.69
N GLY A 143 1.13 -8.18 -14.09
CA GLY A 143 2.42 -8.69 -13.63
C GLY A 143 3.44 -8.91 -14.75
N ASN A 144 4.51 -8.12 -14.79
CA ASN A 144 5.77 -8.28 -15.53
C ASN A 144 6.71 -7.06 -15.39
N ASP A 145 6.47 -6.22 -14.38
CA ASP A 145 6.90 -4.83 -14.36
C ASP A 145 7.91 -4.54 -13.26
N TYR A 146 7.88 -5.33 -12.19
CA TYR A 146 8.81 -5.29 -11.07
C TYR A 146 9.15 -6.69 -10.57
N GLN A 147 10.45 -6.97 -10.48
CA GLN A 147 11.01 -8.15 -9.82
C GLN A 147 12.33 -7.77 -9.14
N LEU A 148 12.64 -8.40 -8.00
CA LEU A 148 13.90 -8.20 -7.26
C LEU A 148 15.10 -8.82 -7.99
N CYS A 149 15.55 -8.11 -9.02
CA CYS A 149 16.71 -8.43 -9.84
C CYS A 149 17.25 -7.11 -10.43
N SER A 150 18.57 -7.02 -10.68
CA SER A 150 19.27 -5.77 -11.06
C SER A 150 18.89 -5.16 -12.42
N SER A 151 17.82 -5.61 -13.06
CA SER A 151 17.26 -5.07 -14.31
C SER A 151 15.90 -5.70 -14.69
N CYS A 152 15.20 -6.31 -13.74
CA CYS A 152 13.93 -6.99 -13.99
C CYS A 152 12.75 -6.09 -13.64
N TYR A 153 12.79 -4.85 -14.12
CA TYR A 153 11.71 -3.89 -13.97
C TYR A 153 11.61 -3.05 -15.24
N ASN A 154 10.41 -2.56 -15.53
CA ASN A 154 10.15 -1.64 -16.63
C ASN A 154 9.60 -0.31 -16.06
N ARG A 155 8.94 0.50 -16.90
CA ARG A 155 8.50 1.85 -16.49
C ARG A 155 7.21 1.80 -15.66
N GLU A 156 6.48 0.70 -15.77
CA GLU A 156 5.18 0.50 -15.15
C GLU A 156 5.34 0.08 -13.67
N GLY A 157 6.43 -0.63 -13.32
CA GLY A 157 6.66 -1.18 -11.98
C GLY A 157 7.86 -0.60 -11.24
N PHE A 158 7.70 -0.31 -9.94
CA PHE A 158 8.80 0.15 -9.08
C PHE A 158 8.55 -0.06 -7.58
N GLN A 159 9.64 0.02 -6.80
CA GLN A 159 9.63 0.03 -5.33
C GLN A 159 10.30 1.30 -4.81
N LEU A 160 9.71 1.87 -3.75
CA LEU A 160 10.27 2.94 -2.94
C LEU A 160 10.33 2.46 -1.49
N LEU A 161 11.41 2.76 -0.78
CA LEU A 161 11.48 2.49 0.65
C LEU A 161 12.22 3.60 1.40
N THR A 162 11.89 3.73 2.69
CA THR A 162 12.57 4.63 3.62
C THR A 162 12.62 3.95 4.98
N ASP A 163 13.82 3.86 5.55
CA ASP A 163 14.02 3.36 6.91
C ASP A 163 13.79 4.45 7.96
N ILE A 164 13.88 4.10 9.24
CA ILE A 164 13.68 5.06 10.33
C ILE A 164 14.85 6.06 10.48
N GLY A 165 16.01 5.80 9.87
CA GLY A 165 17.14 6.73 9.75
C GLY A 165 16.93 7.81 8.69
N GLY A 166 15.99 7.58 7.76
CA GLY A 166 15.69 8.43 6.62
C GLY A 166 16.52 8.09 5.38
N ASP A 167 17.23 6.96 5.39
CA ASP A 167 17.91 6.45 4.21
C ASP A 167 16.88 5.82 3.26
N THR A 168 17.13 5.99 1.96
CA THR A 168 16.13 5.71 0.92
C THR A 168 16.69 4.85 -0.17
N LEU A 169 15.84 4.00 -0.73
CA LEU A 169 16.15 3.26 -1.94
C LEU A 169 14.98 3.32 -2.93
N THR A 170 15.34 3.42 -4.21
CA THR A 170 14.42 3.35 -5.34
C THR A 170 14.88 2.25 -6.28
N GLN A 171 13.99 1.29 -6.56
CA GLN A 171 14.17 0.30 -7.61
C GLN A 171 13.16 0.56 -8.72
N SER A 172 13.64 1.10 -9.84
CA SER A 172 12.80 1.50 -10.98
C SER A 172 13.62 1.52 -12.27
N ALA A 173 12.95 1.38 -13.43
CA ALA A 173 13.61 1.55 -14.74
C ALA A 173 13.87 3.03 -15.07
N GLU A 174 13.04 3.92 -14.51
CA GLU A 174 13.04 5.35 -14.78
C GLU A 174 13.14 6.17 -13.48
N SER A 175 13.47 7.45 -13.60
CA SER A 175 13.49 8.35 -12.44
C SER A 175 12.07 8.54 -11.92
N ILE A 176 11.87 8.25 -10.63
CA ILE A 176 10.60 8.51 -9.93
C ILE A 176 10.68 9.88 -9.24
N ASP A 177 9.68 10.73 -9.43
CA ASP A 177 9.53 11.98 -8.67
C ASP A 177 8.75 11.68 -7.39
N TRP A 178 9.49 11.50 -6.29
CA TRP A 178 8.93 11.20 -4.98
C TRP A 178 9.67 11.93 -3.85
N GLY A 179 9.04 11.98 -2.69
CA GLY A 179 9.62 12.50 -1.46
C GLY A 179 9.12 11.73 -0.26
N THR A 180 9.89 11.77 0.81
CA THR A 180 9.62 11.02 2.05
C THR A 180 10.00 11.82 3.28
N ALA A 181 9.39 11.49 4.40
CA ALA A 181 9.77 11.99 5.72
C ALA A 181 9.46 10.94 6.79
N VAL A 182 10.29 10.95 7.83
CA VAL A 182 10.21 10.04 8.96
C VAL A 182 10.01 10.84 10.24
N GLY A 183 9.14 10.34 11.11
CA GLY A 183 8.98 10.86 12.46
C GLY A 183 8.71 9.75 13.46
N PHE A 184 8.83 10.07 14.74
CA PHE A 184 8.68 9.10 15.82
C PHE A 184 7.44 9.40 16.65
N THR A 185 6.75 8.33 17.05
CA THR A 185 5.62 8.40 17.97
C THR A 185 5.99 7.76 19.30
N ASN A 186 5.10 7.80 20.27
CA ASN A 186 5.29 7.09 21.53
C ASN A 186 5.06 5.58 21.42
N LYS A 187 4.78 5.06 20.23
CA LYS A 187 4.45 3.66 19.97
C LYS A 187 5.29 3.02 18.87
N GLY A 188 6.19 3.76 18.23
CA GLY A 188 6.87 3.36 17.00
C GLY A 188 7.17 4.60 16.17
N TYR A 189 6.85 4.56 14.87
CA TYR A 189 7.26 5.58 13.91
C TYR A 189 6.20 5.86 12.83
N VAL A 190 6.42 6.94 12.11
CA VAL A 190 5.65 7.38 10.95
C VAL A 190 6.60 7.52 9.77
N VAL A 191 6.21 6.97 8.63
CA VAL A 191 6.86 7.24 7.34
C VAL A 191 5.81 7.74 6.37
N GLU A 192 6.06 8.88 5.74
CA GLU A 192 5.17 9.48 4.76
C GLU A 192 5.84 9.52 3.39
N PHE A 193 5.10 9.14 2.36
CA PHE A 193 5.51 9.18 0.97
C PHE A 193 4.61 10.13 0.18
N ARG A 194 5.22 10.94 -0.68
CA ARG A 194 4.56 11.62 -1.81
C ARG A 194 5.15 11.08 -3.09
N VAL A 195 4.32 10.56 -3.97
CA VAL A 195 4.69 10.06 -5.30
C VAL A 195 3.96 10.87 -6.35
N ALA A 196 4.68 11.48 -7.29
CA ALA A 196 4.05 12.15 -8.42
C ALA A 196 3.26 11.13 -9.25
N LEU A 197 1.98 11.42 -9.53
CA LEU A 197 1.17 10.56 -10.40
C LEU A 197 1.82 10.43 -11.79
N SER A 198 2.53 11.46 -12.26
CA SER A 198 3.27 11.41 -13.53
C SER A 198 4.38 10.35 -13.60
N SER A 199 4.79 9.79 -12.46
CA SER A 199 5.77 8.70 -12.40
C SER A 199 5.13 7.32 -12.40
N ILE A 200 3.80 7.22 -12.41
CA ILE A 200 3.07 5.95 -12.45
C ILE A 200 2.51 5.78 -13.87
N ASP A 201 2.97 4.76 -14.58
CA ASP A 201 2.50 4.45 -15.93
C ASP A 201 1.42 3.37 -15.91
N THR A 202 0.19 3.76 -16.22
CA THR A 202 -1.00 2.89 -16.26
C THR A 202 -1.26 2.25 -17.61
N GLN A 203 -0.34 2.40 -18.56
CA GLN A 203 -0.49 1.89 -19.90
C GLN A 203 0.49 0.76 -20.17
N ASP A 204 -0.04 -0.47 -20.28
CA ASP A 204 0.72 -1.62 -20.77
C ASP A 204 1.41 -1.35 -22.12
N GLY A 205 2.73 -1.52 -22.13
CA GLY A 205 3.57 -1.52 -23.31
C GLY A 205 3.90 -0.13 -23.87
N PRO A 206 3.87 0.10 -25.20
CA PRO A 206 4.35 1.35 -25.76
C PRO A 206 3.37 2.50 -25.50
N GLY A 207 3.79 3.43 -24.67
CA GLY A 207 3.07 4.67 -24.37
C GLY A 207 3.39 5.11 -22.95
N THR A 208 2.62 6.10 -22.47
CA THR A 208 2.54 6.44 -21.05
C THR A 208 1.18 7.05 -20.76
N SER A 209 0.53 6.57 -19.70
CA SER A 209 -0.71 7.14 -19.17
C SER A 209 -0.63 7.33 -17.66
N VAL A 210 -1.03 8.50 -17.18
CA VAL A 210 -0.98 8.85 -15.75
C VAL A 210 -2.27 8.41 -15.05
N PRO A 211 -2.21 7.81 -13.84
CA PRO A 211 -3.40 7.49 -13.08
C PRO A 211 -4.21 8.74 -12.74
N GLY A 212 -5.53 8.58 -12.71
CA GLY A 212 -6.46 9.63 -12.32
C GLY A 212 -7.75 9.03 -11.76
N PRO A 213 -8.78 9.86 -11.55
CA PRO A 213 -10.06 9.39 -11.03
C PRO A 213 -10.63 8.25 -11.89
N GLY A 214 -10.79 7.07 -11.30
CA GLY A 214 -11.27 5.86 -11.96
C GLY A 214 -10.18 4.85 -12.35
N SER A 215 -8.90 5.21 -12.28
CA SER A 215 -7.78 4.28 -12.50
C SER A 215 -7.68 3.23 -11.39
N THR A 216 -7.06 2.10 -11.72
CA THR A 216 -6.65 1.05 -10.78
C THR A 216 -5.21 0.69 -11.14
N ILE A 217 -4.39 0.47 -10.11
CA ILE A 217 -3.00 0.04 -10.22
C ILE A 217 -2.78 -1.17 -9.31
N GLY A 218 -1.82 -2.03 -9.63
CA GLY A 218 -1.25 -2.99 -8.68
C GLY A 218 -0.49 -2.25 -7.57
N PHE A 219 -0.66 -2.69 -6.32
CA PHE A 219 -0.19 -1.96 -5.16
C PHE A 219 0.08 -2.87 -3.98
N ASN A 220 1.23 -2.66 -3.33
CA ASN A 220 1.51 -3.26 -2.04
C ASN A 220 2.23 -2.29 -1.11
N VAL A 221 2.07 -2.52 0.18
CA VAL A 221 2.76 -1.79 1.24
C VAL A 221 3.26 -2.78 2.25
N THR A 222 4.48 -2.56 2.72
CA THR A 222 5.14 -3.47 3.65
C THR A 222 5.89 -2.70 4.71
N VAL A 223 6.16 -3.40 5.81
CA VAL A 223 7.02 -2.92 6.89
C VAL A 223 7.99 -4.03 7.27
N GLY A 224 9.29 -3.73 7.24
CA GLY A 224 10.32 -4.50 7.91
C GLY A 224 10.47 -4.02 9.34
N ASP A 225 10.68 -4.98 10.24
CA ASP A 225 10.78 -4.82 11.69
C ASP A 225 12.08 -5.50 12.09
N ASP A 226 13.08 -4.68 12.44
CA ASP A 226 14.40 -5.11 12.92
C ASP A 226 14.49 -4.96 14.43
N ASP A 227 14.61 -6.12 15.06
CA ASP A 227 14.56 -6.25 16.50
C ASP A 227 15.96 -6.50 17.09
N ASN A 228 16.91 -7.01 16.29
CA ASN A 228 18.22 -7.47 16.78
C ASN A 228 19.45 -6.78 16.18
N GLY A 229 19.31 -5.89 15.19
CA GLY A 229 20.45 -5.20 14.56
C GLY A 229 21.29 -6.15 13.72
N GLY A 230 20.62 -7.13 13.10
CA GLY A 230 21.22 -8.28 12.45
C GLY A 230 21.21 -8.18 10.93
N LEU A 231 21.25 -9.34 10.27
CA LEU A 231 20.83 -9.40 8.87
C LEU A 231 19.31 -9.43 8.86
N PRO A 232 18.67 -8.72 7.93
CA PRO A 232 17.23 -8.62 7.96
C PRO A 232 16.60 -9.97 7.75
N TYR A 233 15.33 -10.03 8.17
CA TYR A 233 14.38 -11.00 7.64
C TYR A 233 14.70 -12.45 7.98
N ASN A 234 15.61 -12.70 8.92
CA ASN A 234 16.03 -14.04 9.32
C ASN A 234 16.40 -14.94 8.10
N ASP A 235 16.99 -14.36 7.03
CA ASP A 235 17.19 -15.00 5.71
C ASP A 235 18.11 -16.23 5.76
N SER A 236 18.92 -16.36 6.80
CA SER A 236 19.65 -17.59 7.07
C SER A 236 19.06 -18.22 8.32
N GLY A 237 18.56 -19.47 8.23
CA GLY A 237 17.91 -20.20 9.35
C GLY A 237 18.77 -20.44 10.61
N THR A 238 19.86 -19.70 10.77
CA THR A 238 20.68 -19.52 11.97
C THR A 238 20.42 -18.19 12.70
N ASP A 239 19.63 -17.28 12.14
CA ASP A 239 19.51 -15.89 12.60
C ASP A 239 18.29 -15.61 13.49
N PHE A 240 17.53 -16.64 13.89
CA PHE A 240 16.49 -16.55 14.93
C PHE A 240 17.10 -16.31 16.31
N VAL A 241 17.69 -15.13 16.50
CA VAL A 241 18.18 -14.61 17.77
C VAL A 241 17.05 -13.80 18.36
N ASP A 242 16.71 -14.03 19.62
CA ASP A 242 15.72 -13.24 20.35
C ASP A 242 16.33 -11.86 20.72
N PRO A 243 15.64 -10.72 20.44
CA PRO A 243 14.34 -10.59 19.76
C PRO A 243 14.46 -10.69 18.22
N THR A 244 13.38 -11.04 17.54
CA THR A 244 13.44 -11.56 16.16
C THR A 244 12.75 -10.68 15.14
N ASP A 245 13.44 -10.44 14.03
CA ASP A 245 12.91 -9.63 12.93
C ASP A 245 11.62 -10.21 12.34
N SER A 246 10.76 -9.29 11.90
CA SER A 246 9.54 -9.62 11.17
C SER A 246 9.39 -8.78 9.90
N TYR A 247 8.50 -9.23 9.00
CA TYR A 247 8.15 -8.48 7.81
C TYR A 247 6.67 -8.61 7.54
N GLY A 248 5.94 -7.50 7.61
CA GLY A 248 4.50 -7.47 7.39
C GLY A 248 4.17 -6.90 6.03
N ALA A 249 3.37 -7.58 5.21
CA ALA A 249 2.86 -7.05 3.94
C ALA A 249 1.34 -6.94 3.92
N TRP A 250 0.79 -6.04 3.10
CA TRP A 250 -0.65 -5.89 2.95
C TRP A 250 -1.30 -7.07 2.24
N ASP A 251 -0.85 -7.38 1.03
CA ASP A 251 -1.31 -8.54 0.28
C ASP A 251 -0.13 -9.40 -0.17
N GLY A 252 -0.43 -10.64 -0.51
CA GLY A 252 0.55 -11.58 -1.00
C GLY A 252 0.25 -13.01 -0.59
N ASP A 253 1.05 -13.92 -1.11
CA ASP A 253 1.16 -15.27 -0.56
C ASP A 253 2.11 -15.26 0.65
N ALA A 254 1.78 -16.03 1.70
CA ALA A 254 2.61 -16.16 2.89
C ALA A 254 3.77 -17.14 2.69
N ASP A 255 3.72 -17.96 1.64
CA ASP A 255 4.74 -18.96 1.33
C ASP A 255 5.85 -18.39 0.43
N GLY A 256 7.03 -18.16 1.01
CA GLY A 256 8.26 -17.95 0.24
C GLY A 256 8.46 -16.52 -0.31
N TRP A 257 8.25 -15.50 0.53
CA TRP A 257 8.55 -14.09 0.20
C TRP A 257 7.79 -13.56 -1.02
N SER A 258 6.59 -14.09 -1.25
CA SER A 258 5.77 -13.85 -2.44
C SER A 258 5.15 -12.47 -2.57
N HIS A 259 5.30 -11.58 -1.57
CA HIS A 259 5.11 -10.15 -1.78
C HIS A 259 6.03 -9.61 -2.90
N ARG A 260 7.01 -10.38 -3.37
CA ARG A 260 7.90 -10.06 -4.50
C ARG A 260 7.29 -10.39 -5.87
N ARG A 261 6.10 -10.98 -5.93
CA ARG A 261 5.38 -11.33 -7.16
C ARG A 261 4.21 -10.37 -7.34
N GLU A 262 4.19 -9.61 -8.42
CA GLU A 262 3.12 -8.64 -8.72
C GLU A 262 1.75 -9.29 -8.81
N ASP A 263 1.67 -10.52 -9.35
CA ASP A 263 0.43 -11.29 -9.43
C ASP A 263 -0.23 -11.54 -8.05
N ASP A 264 0.52 -11.38 -6.96
CA ASP A 264 0.05 -11.56 -5.60
C ASP A 264 -0.27 -10.22 -4.90
N TRP A 265 -0.07 -9.08 -5.57
CA TRP A 265 -0.32 -7.75 -5.01
C TRP A 265 -1.80 -7.38 -5.05
N GLY A 266 -2.24 -6.62 -4.06
CA GLY A 266 -3.56 -6.03 -4.06
C GLY A 266 -3.67 -4.92 -5.12
N SER A 267 -4.88 -4.40 -5.31
CA SER A 267 -5.09 -3.27 -6.23
C SER A 267 -5.50 -1.99 -5.48
N LEU A 268 -4.97 -0.84 -5.92
CA LEU A 268 -5.36 0.48 -5.42
C LEU A 268 -6.25 1.21 -6.42
N TYR A 269 -7.49 1.48 -6.03
CA TYR A 269 -8.46 2.22 -6.84
C TYR A 269 -8.46 3.72 -6.54
N PHE A 270 -8.38 4.56 -7.57
CA PHE A 270 -8.46 6.02 -7.44
C PHE A 270 -9.92 6.48 -7.50
N ALA A 271 -10.51 6.80 -6.34
CA ALA A 271 -11.93 7.14 -6.26
C ALA A 271 -12.29 8.43 -7.02
N PRO A 272 -13.46 8.52 -7.68
CA PRO A 272 -13.90 9.75 -8.33
C PRO A 272 -13.82 10.96 -7.41
N THR A 273 -13.42 12.11 -7.95
CA THR A 273 -13.48 13.35 -7.19
C THR A 273 -14.94 13.64 -6.84
N ASN A 274 -15.21 13.97 -5.57
CA ASN A 274 -16.55 14.38 -5.12
C ASN A 274 -16.88 15.75 -5.72
N GLY A 275 -17.09 15.82 -7.03
CA GLY A 275 -17.60 16.99 -7.72
C GLY A 275 -18.93 17.36 -7.08
N ARG A 276 -19.16 18.66 -6.82
CA ARG A 276 -20.52 19.19 -6.66
C ARG A 276 -21.27 19.02 -7.98
N GLY A 277 -21.72 17.80 -8.22
CA GLY A 277 -22.44 17.35 -9.40
C GLY A 277 -23.15 16.04 -9.08
N LYS A 278 -24.04 16.09 -8.07
CA LYS A 278 -25.05 15.07 -7.72
C LYS A 278 -24.63 13.62 -8.01
N ILE A 279 -24.06 12.96 -7.01
CA ILE A 279 -24.43 11.55 -6.82
C ILE A 279 -25.90 11.58 -6.38
N ALA A 280 -26.79 11.16 -7.28
CA ALA A 280 -28.15 10.82 -6.91
C ALA A 280 -28.05 9.79 -5.78
N GLY A 281 -28.70 10.11 -4.65
CA GLY A 281 -28.56 9.36 -3.41
C GLY A 281 -28.63 7.86 -3.61
N SER A 282 -27.53 7.19 -3.28
CA SER A 282 -27.60 5.92 -2.58
C SER A 282 -26.64 6.05 -1.41
N ALA A 283 -27.19 5.85 -0.22
CA ALA A 283 -26.45 5.85 1.02
C ALA A 283 -25.29 4.84 0.88
N LEU A 284 -24.05 5.32 0.91
CA LEU A 284 -22.96 4.47 1.35
C LEU A 284 -23.23 4.19 2.83
N PRO A 285 -23.42 2.93 3.24
CA PRO A 285 -23.51 2.63 4.66
C PRO A 285 -22.17 3.05 5.27
N HIS A 286 -22.23 3.93 6.27
CA HIS A 286 -21.12 4.15 7.17
C HIS A 286 -20.65 2.78 7.66
N ALA A 287 -19.40 2.40 7.35
CA ALA A 287 -18.75 1.28 8.00
C ALA A 287 -18.51 1.67 9.46
N THR A 288 -19.54 1.48 10.30
CA THR A 288 -19.40 1.56 11.74
C THR A 288 -18.69 0.29 12.20
N TRP A 289 -17.37 0.33 12.30
CA TRP A 289 -16.64 -0.57 13.20
C TRP A 289 -16.88 -0.10 14.63
N GLY A 290 -18.10 -0.34 15.11
CA GLY A 290 -18.50 -0.17 16.50
C GLY A 290 -18.74 -1.54 17.10
N GLY A 291 -17.87 -1.98 18.01
CA GLY A 291 -18.16 -3.13 18.85
C GLY A 291 -16.99 -4.02 19.25
N LEU A 292 -15.83 -3.47 19.61
CA LEU A 292 -14.92 -4.20 20.50
C LEU A 292 -15.62 -4.28 21.86
N LYS A 293 -16.33 -5.38 22.10
CA LYS A 293 -16.83 -5.75 23.42
C LYS A 293 -15.61 -5.99 24.31
N LEU A 294 -15.40 -5.10 25.27
CA LEU A 294 -14.70 -5.41 26.50
C LEU A 294 -15.46 -6.52 27.21
N GLU A 295 -15.02 -7.77 27.03
CA GLU A 295 -15.38 -8.84 27.95
C GLU A 295 -14.63 -8.63 29.26
N THR A 296 -15.28 -7.93 30.19
CA THR A 296 -14.94 -8.01 31.61
C THR A 296 -15.46 -9.37 32.09
N GLN A 297 -14.60 -10.38 32.11
CA GLN A 297 -14.87 -11.60 32.87
C GLN A 297 -14.77 -11.29 34.35
N GLY A 298 -15.91 -11.40 35.03
CA GLY A 298 -16.01 -11.32 36.47
C GLY A 298 -15.33 -12.51 37.13
N ILE A 299 -14.34 -12.22 37.96
CA ILE A 299 -13.90 -13.13 39.03
C ILE A 299 -14.81 -12.83 40.23
N ARG A 300 -15.64 -13.82 40.59
CA ARG A 300 -16.10 -14.03 41.96
C ARG A 300 -15.27 -15.13 42.58
#